data_AF-A0A4S1FUT5-F1
#
_entry.id   AF-A0A4S1FUT5-F1
#
_cell.length_a   1.000
_cell.length_b   1.000
_cell.length_c   1.000
_cell.angle_alpha   90.00
_cell.angle_beta   90.00
_cell.angle_gamma   90.00
#
_symmetry.space_group_name_H-M   'P 1'
#
loop_
_entity.id
_entity.type
_entity.pdbx_description
1 polymer ?
#
loop_
_entity_poly.entity_id
_entity_poly.type
_entity_poly.pdbx_seq_one_letter_code
_entity_poly.pdbx_strand_id
1 'polypeptide(L)' 'MGRVAGKVALVTGAGLGLGRASSLLLATEGARLVVSDVDEGLAGDTAAEIV' A
#
# COMPACT_ATOMS: atom_id res chain seq x y z
N MET A 1 9.19 6.73 -13.09
CA MET A 1 9.52 5.78 -12.00
C MET A 1 10.35 6.49 -10.96
N GLY A 2 9.95 6.34 -9.69
CA GLY A 2 10.63 6.85 -8.51
C GLY A 2 10.01 8.11 -7.90
N ARG A 3 8.75 8.48 -8.23
CA ARG A 3 8.16 9.75 -7.74
C ARG A 3 8.17 9.85 -6.21
N VAL A 4 8.06 8.71 -5.54
CA VAL A 4 8.00 8.59 -4.07
C VAL A 4 9.11 7.68 -3.50
N ALA A 5 10.16 7.42 -4.28
CA ALA A 5 11.26 6.56 -3.85
C ALA A 5 11.85 7.01 -2.50
N GLY A 6 11.99 6.06 -1.57
CA GLY A 6 12.55 6.27 -0.23
C GLY A 6 11.62 6.92 0.79
N LYS A 7 10.46 7.43 0.37
CA LYS A 7 9.43 7.99 1.27
C LYS A 7 8.67 6.88 1.97
N VAL A 8 8.01 7.25 3.08
CA VAL A 8 7.04 6.40 3.76
C VAL A 8 5.63 6.89 3.40
N ALA A 9 4.75 5.98 2.99
CA ALA A 9 3.35 6.28 2.70
C ALA A 9 2.44 5.44 3.62
N LEU A 10 1.49 6.10 4.27
CA LEU A 10 0.41 5.47 5.03
C LEU A 10 -0.85 5.48 4.16
N VAL A 11 -1.44 4.31 3.92
CA VAL A 11 -2.70 4.17 3.18
C VAL A 11 -3.76 3.60 4.11
N THR A 12 -4.84 4.35 4.30
CA THR A 12 -6.04 3.91 5.04
C THR A 12 -7.09 3.37 4.07
N GLY A 13 -7.89 2.38 4.51
CA GLY A 13 -8.79 1.65 3.61
C GLY A 13 -8.01 0.89 2.53
N ALA A 14 -6.84 0.38 2.88
CA ALA A 14 -5.88 -0.20 1.94
C ALA A 14 -6.28 -1.59 1.45
N GLY A 15 -7.24 -2.26 2.09
CA GLY A 15 -7.54 -3.66 1.82
C GLY A 15 -8.20 -3.93 0.46
N LEU A 16 -8.87 -2.93 -0.12
CA LEU A 16 -9.70 -3.09 -1.31
C LEU A 16 -9.63 -1.88 -2.27
N GLY A 17 -10.14 -2.07 -3.49
CA GLY A 17 -10.45 -1.00 -4.43
C GLY A 17 -9.30 -0.01 -4.66
N LEU A 18 -9.59 1.29 -4.50
CA LEU A 18 -8.60 2.36 -4.72
C LEU A 18 -7.46 2.33 -3.70
N GLY A 19 -7.72 1.95 -2.44
CA GLY A 19 -6.67 1.88 -1.42
C GLY A 19 -5.64 0.80 -1.75
N ARG A 20 -6.11 -0.39 -2.16
CA ARG A 20 -5.23 -1.47 -2.61
C ARG A 20 -4.46 -1.07 -3.87
N ALA A 21 -5.15 -0.56 -4.90
CA ALA A 21 -4.52 -0.13 -6.14
C ALA A 21 -3.46 0.97 -5.89
N SER A 22 -3.75 1.92 -4.99
CA SER A 22 -2.81 2.98 -4.63
C SER A 22 -1.60 2.43 -3.89
N SER A 23 -1.81 1.49 -2.96
CA SER A 23 -0.72 0.84 -2.22
C SER A 23 0.23 0.14 -3.19
N LEU A 24 -0.29 -0.67 -4.11
CA LEU A 24 0.53 -1.35 -5.11
C LEU A 24 1.29 -0.37 -6.02
N LEU A 25 0.64 0.68 -6.51
CA LEU A 25 1.32 1.67 -7.35
C LEU A 25 2.43 2.40 -6.57
N LEU A 26 2.18 2.80 -5.33
CA LEU A 26 3.17 3.47 -4.49
C LEU A 26 4.37 2.56 -4.19
N ALA A 27 4.14 1.26 -4.00
CA ALA A 27 5.20 0.26 -3.86
C ALA A 27 6.10 0.23 -5.10
N THR A 28 5.50 0.11 -6.29
CA THR A 28 6.24 0.11 -7.56
C THR A 28 7.01 1.41 -7.83
N GLU A 29 6.57 2.52 -7.24
CA GLU A 29 7.26 3.82 -7.30
C GLU A 29 8.34 3.99 -6.19
N GLY A 30 8.60 2.95 -5.40
CA GLY A 30 9.69 2.85 -4.43
C GLY A 30 9.38 3.38 -3.03
N ALA A 31 8.10 3.50 -2.68
CA ALA A 31 7.70 3.88 -1.32
C ALA A 31 7.81 2.70 -0.35
N ARG A 32 8.18 3.01 0.90
CA ARG A 32 7.93 2.12 2.03
C ARG A 32 6.49 2.34 2.49
N LEU A 33 5.73 1.27 2.65
CA LEU A 33 4.29 1.36 2.93
C LEU A 33 3.94 0.94 4.36
N VAL A 34 2.96 1.65 4.91
CA VAL A 34 2.13 1.19 6.03
C VAL A 34 0.71 1.11 5.49
N VAL A 35 0.10 -0.07 5.56
CA VAL A 35 -1.27 -0.29 5.12
C VAL A 35 -2.17 -0.49 6.33
N SER A 36 -3.34 0.13 6.29
CA SER A 36 -4.34 0.03 7.35
C SER A 36 -5.72 -0.13 6.73
N ASP A 37 -6.49 -1.04 7.31
CA ASP A 37 -7.91 -1.21 7.03
C ASP A 37 -8.62 -1.58 8.34
N VAL A 38 -9.95 -1.46 8.36
CA VAL A 38 -10.77 -1.92 9.48
C VAL A 38 -10.80 -3.45 9.56
N ASP A 39 -10.65 -4.10 8.41
CA ASP A 39 -10.47 -5.54 8.31
C ASP A 39 -8.98 -5.89 8.21
N GLU A 40 -8.44 -6.48 9.27
CA GLU A 40 -7.03 -6.85 9.35
C GLU A 40 -6.62 -7.86 8.26
N GLY A 41 -7.53 -8.77 7.87
CA GLY A 41 -7.26 -9.77 6.84
C GLY A 41 -7.04 -9.12 5.48
N LEU A 42 -7.92 -8.17 5.11
CA LEU A 42 -7.78 -7.44 3.84
C LEU A 42 -6.53 -6.56 3.78
N ALA A 43 -6.16 -5.95 4.91
CA ALA A 43 -4.89 -5.22 5.02
C ALA A 43 -3.69 -6.16 4.87
N GLY A 44 -3.75 -7.35 5.49
CA GLY A 44 -2.72 -8.39 5.40
C GLY A 44 -2.54 -8.93 3.98
N ASP A 45 -3.63 -9.22 3.28
CA ASP A 45 -3.60 -9.67 1.88
C ASP A 45 -2.92 -8.63 0.98
N THR A 46 -3.29 -7.35 1.14
CA THR A 46 -2.64 -6.26 0.40
C THR A 46 -1.17 -6.11 0.77
N ALA A 47 -0.82 -6.24 2.05
CA ALA A 47 0.57 -6.17 2.50
C ALA A 47 1.44 -7.26 1.88
N ALA A 48 0.90 -8.48 1.73
CA ALA A 48 1.61 -9.61 1.14
C ALA A 48 1.92 -9.43 -0.36
N GLU A 49 1.20 -8.53 -1.04
CA GLU A 49 1.40 -8.24 -2.47
C GLU A 49 2.37 -7.07 -2.74
N ILE A 50 2.75 -6.31 -1.71
CA ILE A 50 3.70 -5.19 -1.83
C ILE A 50 5.13 -5.75 -1.96
N VAL A 51 5.80 -5.42 -3.07
CA VAL A 51 7.20 -5.79 -3.41
C VAL A 51 8.14 -4.58 -3.43
#